data_AF-A0A9E5RSF5-F1
#
_entry.id   AF-A0A9E5RSF5-F1
#
_cell.length_a   1.000
_cell.length_b   1.000
_cell.length_c   1.000
_cell.angle_alpha   90.00
_cell.angle_beta   90.00
_cell.angle_gamma   90.00
#
_symmetry.space_group_name_H-M   'P 1'
#
loop_
_entity.id
_entity.type
_entity.pdbx_description
1 polymer ?
#
loop_
_entity_poly.entity_id
_entity_poly.type
_entity_poly.pdbx_seq_one_letter_code
_entity_poly.pdbx_strand_id
1 'polypeptide(L)'
;MLSNCDAKKYFEIHYERLISDSAWYRLKRTLRECELELSTDNLRFLAEIKQKKQYTKLSLKDLIFCQKQAHEIAKKRLLITGELAYRELQKASQNKAHRTTIIRWFQTHVSAIDGKYFNKNRNYRAEELIPVFASAYVYAAKKSAVKLSRTKTRSYNEKSH
;
A
#
# COMPACT_ATOMS: atom_id res chain seq x y z
N MET A 1 9.79 18.36 25.97
CA MET A 1 10.78 17.35 25.51
C MET A 1 10.85 16.24 26.55
N LEU A 2 10.75 14.97 26.15
CA LEU A 2 10.93 13.85 27.07
C LEU A 2 12.37 13.82 27.61
N SER A 3 12.53 13.47 28.89
CA SER A 3 13.85 13.15 29.42
C SER A 3 14.40 11.91 28.69
N ASN A 4 15.72 11.84 28.55
CA ASN A 4 16.37 10.78 27.78
C ASN A 4 16.16 9.38 28.41
N CYS A 5 16.02 9.30 29.74
CA CYS A 5 15.66 8.06 30.44
C CYS A 5 14.21 7.67 30.20
N ASP A 6 13.28 8.64 30.26
CA ASP A 6 11.85 8.35 30.08
C ASP A 6 11.54 7.94 28.65
N ALA A 7 12.19 8.56 27.67
CA ALA A 7 12.10 8.18 26.27
C ALA A 7 12.59 6.74 26.01
N LYS A 8 13.67 6.31 26.69
CA LYS A 8 14.19 4.95 26.57
C LYS A 8 13.19 3.94 27.13
N LYS A 9 12.71 4.19 28.36
CA LYS A 9 11.72 3.32 29.02
C LYS A 9 10.44 3.23 28.20
N TYR A 10 9.95 4.36 27.68
CA TYR A 10 8.76 4.40 26.84
C TYR A 10 8.92 3.53 25.58
N PHE A 11 10.09 3.63 24.92
CA PHE A 11 10.39 2.77 23.78
C PHE A 11 10.43 1.28 24.18
N GLU A 12 11.10 0.92 25.27
CA GLU A 12 11.23 -0.47 25.73
C GLU A 12 9.88 -1.11 26.09
N ILE A 13 8.97 -0.34 26.70
CA ILE A 13 7.60 -0.76 27.00
C ILE A 13 6.87 -1.13 25.71
N HIS A 14 6.89 -0.25 24.71
CA HIS A 14 6.18 -0.48 23.45
C HIS A 14 6.88 -1.48 22.53
N TYR A 15 8.20 -1.63 22.66
CA TYR A 15 8.96 -2.63 21.93
C TYR A 15 8.89 -4.02 22.57
N GLU A 16 8.38 -4.09 23.82
CA GLU A 16 8.27 -5.29 24.66
C GLU A 16 9.62 -5.97 24.96
N ARG A 17 10.72 -5.22 24.83
CA ARG A 17 12.09 -5.71 25.03
C ARG A 17 13.00 -4.60 25.54
N LEU A 18 13.87 -4.96 26.48
CA LEU A 18 14.95 -4.10 26.93
C LEU A 18 16.02 -3.94 25.84
N ILE A 19 16.66 -2.77 25.81
CA ILE A 19 17.76 -2.49 24.90
C ILE A 19 18.97 -1.92 25.66
N SER A 20 20.16 -2.24 25.17
CA SER A 20 21.38 -1.66 25.71
C SER A 20 21.48 -0.16 25.42
N ASP A 21 22.24 0.57 26.24
CA ASP A 21 22.45 2.01 26.03
C ASP A 21 23.11 2.32 24.69
N SER A 22 24.00 1.45 24.23
CA SER A 22 24.62 1.53 22.90
C SER A 22 23.59 1.39 21.77
N ALA A 23 22.63 0.46 21.92
CA ALA A 23 21.55 0.30 20.96
C ALA A 23 20.61 1.52 20.97
N TRP A 24 20.29 2.04 22.16
CA TRP A 24 19.50 3.25 22.33
C TRP A 24 20.18 4.49 21.70
N TYR A 25 21.48 4.65 21.90
CA TYR A 25 22.25 5.72 21.30
C TYR A 25 22.19 5.70 19.77
N ARG A 26 22.41 4.52 19.16
CA ARG A 26 22.31 4.35 17.69
C ARG A 26 20.91 4.66 17.18
N LEU A 27 19.88 4.23 17.91
CA LEU A 27 18.48 4.41 17.54
C LEU A 27 18.06 5.89 17.58
N LYS A 28 18.49 6.63 18.61
CA LYS A 28 18.33 8.09 18.65
C LYS A 28 19.08 8.81 17.53
N ARG A 29 20.30 8.36 17.22
CA ARG A 29 21.07 8.91 16.09
C ARG A 29 20.31 8.70 14.78
N THR A 30 19.75 7.51 14.56
CA THR A 30 18.92 7.21 13.38
C THR A 30 17.68 8.10 13.30
N LEU A 31 16.97 8.32 14.42
CA LEU A 31 15.84 9.26 14.46
C LEU A 31 16.24 10.67 14.03
N ARG A 32 17.34 11.20 14.56
CA ARG A 32 17.87 12.53 14.20
C ARG A 32 18.26 12.60 12.72
N GLU A 33 18.93 11.57 12.21
CA GLU A 33 19.31 11.48 10.79
C GLU A 33 18.10 11.39 9.86
N CYS A 34 16.93 10.98 10.36
CA CYS A 34 15.67 10.97 9.63
C CYS A 34 14.81 12.22 9.90
N GLU A 35 15.36 13.24 10.55
CA GLU A 35 14.67 14.49 10.92
C GLU A 35 13.42 14.25 11.80
N LEU A 36 13.44 13.19 12.61
CA LEU A 36 12.39 12.89 13.56
C LEU A 36 12.77 13.34 14.95
N GLU A 37 11.86 14.07 15.58
CA GLU A 37 12.01 14.48 16.98
C GLU A 37 11.81 13.30 17.93
N LEU A 38 12.39 13.44 19.13
CA LEU A 38 12.23 12.46 20.21
C LEU A 38 10.88 12.66 20.93
N SER A 39 9.79 12.29 20.25
CA SER A 39 8.42 12.35 20.77
C SER A 39 7.88 10.95 21.10
N THR A 40 6.87 10.87 21.97
CA THR A 40 6.19 9.60 22.28
C THR A 40 5.65 8.90 21.04
N ASP A 41 5.10 9.67 20.09
CA ASP A 41 4.51 9.11 18.87
C ASP A 41 5.57 8.47 17.98
N ASN A 42 6.70 9.16 17.77
CA ASN A 42 7.81 8.64 16.98
C ASN A 42 8.46 7.41 17.64
N LEU A 43 8.51 7.37 18.98
CA LEU A 43 9.06 6.23 19.73
C LEU A 43 8.15 4.99 19.66
N ARG A 44 6.83 5.17 19.83
CA ARG A 44 5.86 4.08 19.65
C ARG A 44 5.91 3.54 18.23
N PHE A 45 5.90 4.44 17.25
CA PHE A 45 6.03 4.10 15.84
C PHE A 45 7.27 3.25 15.55
N LEU A 46 8.43 3.64 16.10
CA LEU A 46 9.68 2.95 15.86
C LEU A 46 9.71 1.57 16.55
N ALA A 47 9.07 1.43 17.71
CA ALA A 47 8.89 0.15 18.38
C ALA A 47 8.05 -0.82 17.52
N GLU A 48 6.94 -0.36 16.96
CA GLU A 48 6.08 -1.15 16.08
C GLU A 48 6.81 -1.63 14.81
N ILE A 49 7.63 -0.77 14.20
CA ILE A 49 8.45 -1.15 13.04
C ILE A 49 9.41 -2.28 13.41
N LYS A 50 10.12 -2.18 14.54
CA LYS A 50 11.10 -3.20 14.93
C LYS A 50 10.44 -4.51 15.37
N GLN A 51 9.21 -4.47 15.87
CA GLN A 51 8.43 -5.67 16.16
C GLN A 51 8.01 -6.43 14.90
N LYS A 52 7.68 -5.70 13.83
CA LYS A 52 7.35 -6.27 12.52
C LYS A 52 8.63 -6.83 11.87
N LYS A 53 9.05 -8.03 12.30
CA LYS A 53 10.21 -8.81 11.79
C LYS A 53 10.17 -9.16 10.29
N GLN A 54 9.21 -8.63 9.54
CA GLN A 54 8.97 -8.94 8.12
C GLN A 54 9.90 -8.17 7.16
N TYR A 55 10.68 -7.20 7.65
CA TYR A 55 11.53 -6.34 6.82
C TYR A 55 13.04 -6.45 7.13
N THR A 56 13.52 -7.65 7.46
CA THR A 56 14.93 -7.90 7.87
C THR A 56 15.99 -7.48 6.87
N LYS A 57 15.63 -7.25 5.59
CA LYS A 57 16.55 -6.78 4.54
C LYS A 57 16.65 -5.26 4.41
N LEU A 58 15.80 -4.50 5.09
CA LEU A 58 15.77 -3.03 5.01
C LEU A 58 16.40 -2.43 6.27
N SER A 59 17.16 -1.34 6.09
CA SER A 59 17.69 -0.61 7.25
C SER A 59 16.56 0.12 7.97
N LEU A 60 16.75 0.44 9.25
CA LEU A 60 15.77 1.21 10.02
C LEU A 60 15.48 2.58 9.38
N LYS A 61 16.47 3.19 8.71
CA LYS A 61 16.30 4.43 7.95
C LYS A 61 15.35 4.25 6.78
N ASP A 62 15.51 3.18 6.01
CA ASP A 62 14.66 2.90 4.85
C ASP A 62 13.21 2.68 5.29
N LEU A 63 13.01 2.01 6.43
CA LEU A 63 11.68 1.78 7.00
C LEU A 63 11.03 3.09 7.47
N ILE A 64 11.79 3.96 8.14
CA ILE A 64 11.32 5.29 8.54
C ILE A 64 10.96 6.13 7.30
N PHE A 65 11.81 6.11 6.27
CA PHE A 65 11.59 6.85 5.03
C PHE A 65 10.34 6.37 4.28
N CYS A 66 10.22 5.06 4.06
CA CYS A 66 9.06 4.46 3.40
C CYS A 66 7.76 4.81 4.11
N GLN A 67 7.76 4.79 5.44
CA GLN A 67 6.56 5.14 6.18
C GLN A 67 6.29 6.66 6.17
N LYS A 68 7.32 7.52 6.29
CA LYS A 68 7.14 8.99 6.17
C LYS A 68 6.48 9.31 4.83
N GLN A 69 6.95 8.66 3.76
CA GLN A 69 6.33 8.79 2.44
C GLN A 69 4.90 8.26 2.40
N ALA A 70 4.64 7.07 2.95
CA ALA A 70 3.28 6.53 3.04
C ALA A 70 2.35 7.46 3.84
N HIS A 71 2.85 8.09 4.89
CA HIS A 71 2.06 8.98 5.74
C HIS A 71 1.82 10.33 5.08
N GLU A 72 2.80 10.89 4.37
CA GLU A 72 2.63 12.10 3.55
C GLU A 72 1.66 11.84 2.38
N ILE A 73 1.72 10.66 1.75
CA ILE A 73 0.73 10.23 0.75
C ILE A 73 -0.66 10.10 1.38
N ALA A 74 -0.78 9.53 2.58
CA ALA A 74 -2.04 9.41 3.30
C ALA A 74 -2.59 10.77 3.79
N LYS A 75 -1.73 11.68 4.26
CA LYS A 75 -2.09 13.05 4.67
C LYS A 75 -2.63 13.86 3.52
N LYS A 76 -2.15 13.61 2.29
CA LYS A 76 -2.68 14.24 1.08
C LYS A 76 -4.13 13.88 0.78
N ARG A 77 -4.80 13.01 1.58
CA ARG A 77 -6.21 12.57 1.44
C ARG A 77 -6.62 12.65 -0.03
N LEU A 78 -5.90 11.89 -0.85
CA LEU A 78 -5.96 12.06 -2.30
C LEU A 78 -7.33 11.55 -2.74
N LEU A 79 -8.28 12.48 -2.79
CA LEU A 79 -9.65 12.24 -3.19
C LEU A 79 -9.64 12.14 -4.70
N ILE A 80 -9.92 10.93 -5.18
CA ILE A 80 -9.96 10.62 -6.60
C ILE A 80 -11.44 10.60 -6.99
N THR A 81 -11.81 11.42 -7.96
CA THR A 81 -13.17 11.41 -8.50
C THR A 81 -13.46 10.06 -9.16
N GLY A 82 -14.70 9.59 -9.05
CA GLY A 82 -15.12 8.32 -9.67
C GLY A 82 -14.89 8.30 -11.17
N GLU A 83 -15.03 9.44 -11.83
CA GLU A 83 -14.68 9.57 -13.24
C GLU A 83 -13.18 9.32 -13.50
N LEU A 84 -12.29 9.93 -12.71
CA LEU A 84 -10.85 9.71 -12.85
C LEU A 84 -10.49 8.25 -12.54
N ALA A 85 -11.02 7.70 -11.44
CA ALA A 85 -10.83 6.30 -11.09
C ALA A 85 -11.29 5.36 -12.23
N TYR A 86 -12.45 5.64 -12.84
CA TYR A 86 -12.96 4.83 -13.95
C TYR A 86 -12.04 4.87 -15.17
N ARG A 87 -11.55 6.05 -15.57
CA ARG A 87 -10.61 6.19 -16.70
C ARG A 87 -9.32 5.43 -16.45
N GLU A 88 -8.77 5.54 -15.25
CA GLU A 88 -7.53 4.85 -14.88
C GLU A 88 -7.72 3.33 -14.77
N LEU A 89 -8.88 2.85 -14.31
CA LEU A 89 -9.22 1.42 -14.32
C LEU A 89 -9.40 0.87 -15.75
N GLN A 90 -9.94 1.67 -16.67
CA GLN A 90 -9.98 1.31 -18.08
C GLN A 90 -8.55 1.12 -18.61
N LYS A 91 -7.65 2.07 -18.36
CA LYS A 91 -6.23 1.94 -18.74
C LYS A 91 -5.56 0.72 -18.12
N ALA A 92 -5.72 0.50 -16.81
CA ALA A 92 -5.15 -0.64 -16.09
C ALA A 92 -5.66 -1.99 -16.63
N SER A 93 -6.93 -2.04 -17.06
CA SER A 93 -7.52 -3.21 -17.72
C SER A 93 -7.19 -3.32 -19.22
N GLN A 94 -6.31 -2.48 -19.74
CA GLN A 94 -5.96 -2.36 -21.16
C GLN A 94 -7.19 -2.10 -22.06
N ASN A 95 -8.17 -1.34 -21.56
CA ASN A 95 -9.45 -1.04 -22.19
C ASN A 95 -10.29 -2.30 -22.55
N LYS A 96 -10.03 -3.43 -21.88
CA LYS A 96 -10.73 -4.72 -22.14
C LYS A 96 -11.84 -5.02 -21.15
N ALA A 97 -11.92 -4.32 -20.03
CA ALA A 97 -12.98 -4.53 -19.05
C ALA A 97 -14.24 -3.75 -19.46
N HIS A 98 -15.38 -4.45 -19.51
CA HIS A 98 -16.67 -3.82 -19.69
C HIS A 98 -17.05 -3.00 -18.44
N ARG A 99 -17.91 -1.99 -18.61
CA ARG A 99 -18.37 -1.13 -17.51
C ARG A 99 -18.92 -1.91 -16.32
N THR A 100 -19.70 -2.96 -16.57
CA THR A 100 -20.28 -3.80 -15.51
C THR A 100 -19.21 -4.55 -14.71
N THR A 101 -18.11 -4.98 -15.36
CA THR A 101 -16.97 -5.61 -14.69
C THR A 101 -16.29 -4.62 -13.74
N ILE A 102 -16.08 -3.38 -14.20
CA ILE A 102 -15.49 -2.33 -13.37
C ILE A 102 -16.39 -2.04 -12.16
N ILE A 103 -17.70 -1.89 -12.37
CA ILE A 103 -18.67 -1.67 -11.27
C ILE A 103 -18.64 -2.83 -10.27
N ARG A 104 -18.50 -4.09 -10.72
CA ARG A 104 -18.36 -5.24 -9.82
C ARG A 104 -17.13 -5.14 -8.92
N TRP A 105 -16.00 -4.62 -9.42
CA TRP A 105 -14.82 -4.42 -8.57
C TRP A 105 -15.09 -3.39 -7.47
N PHE A 106 -15.82 -2.31 -7.76
CA PHE A 106 -16.29 -1.39 -6.73
C PHE A 106 -17.25 -2.06 -5.75
N GLN A 107 -18.19 -2.87 -6.24
CA GLN A 107 -19.13 -3.61 -5.37
C GLN A 107 -18.44 -4.54 -4.38
N THR A 108 -17.32 -5.15 -4.78
CA THR A 108 -16.57 -6.07 -3.92
C THR A 108 -15.81 -5.35 -2.81
N HIS A 109 -15.29 -4.16 -3.07
CA HIS A 109 -14.25 -3.55 -2.23
C HIS A 109 -14.61 -2.19 -1.64
N VAL A 110 -15.69 -1.56 -2.09
CA VAL A 110 -16.08 -0.21 -1.68
C VAL A 110 -17.49 -0.23 -1.08
N SER A 111 -17.67 0.41 0.06
CA SER A 111 -18.99 0.53 0.70
C SER A 111 -19.94 1.39 -0.14
N ALA A 112 -21.20 0.93 -0.25
CA ALA A 112 -22.25 1.68 -0.92
C ALA A 112 -22.60 2.96 -0.16
N ILE A 113 -22.80 4.06 -0.90
CA ILE A 113 -23.38 5.30 -0.39
C ILE A 113 -24.61 5.57 -1.25
N ASP A 114 -25.75 5.88 -0.63
CA ASP A 114 -27.05 6.04 -1.30
C ASP A 114 -27.43 4.86 -2.21
N GLY A 115 -27.15 3.64 -1.75
CA GLY A 115 -27.38 2.40 -2.50
C GLY A 115 -26.48 2.20 -3.72
N LYS A 116 -25.47 3.06 -3.93
CA LYS A 116 -24.56 3.01 -5.09
C LYS A 116 -23.12 2.75 -4.65
N TYR A 117 -22.53 1.70 -5.23
CA TYR A 117 -21.13 1.34 -5.04
C TYR A 117 -20.18 2.18 -5.91
N PHE A 118 -20.67 2.62 -7.07
CA PHE A 118 -19.95 3.49 -7.98
C PHE A 118 -20.82 4.67 -8.42
N ASN A 119 -20.28 5.86 -8.23
CA ASN A 119 -20.76 7.14 -8.74
C ASN A 119 -19.56 7.92 -9.30
N LYS A 120 -19.70 8.49 -10.51
CA LYS A 120 -18.67 9.27 -11.18
C LYS A 120 -18.32 10.56 -10.43
N ASN A 121 -19.31 11.14 -9.75
CA ASN A 121 -19.18 12.41 -9.03
C ASN A 121 -18.77 12.20 -7.57
N ARG A 122 -18.68 10.95 -7.10
CA ARG A 122 -18.19 10.63 -5.75
C ARG A 122 -16.67 10.75 -5.72
N ASN A 123 -16.17 11.32 -4.63
CA ASN A 123 -14.76 11.28 -4.28
C ASN A 123 -14.48 10.01 -3.48
N TYR A 124 -13.52 9.22 -3.95
CA TYR A 124 -13.03 8.02 -3.26
C TYR A 124 -11.68 8.33 -2.65
N ARG A 125 -11.42 7.77 -1.47
CA ARG A 125 -10.08 7.80 -0.91
C ARG A 125 -9.19 6.82 -1.66
N ALA A 126 -7.90 7.13 -1.75
CA ALA A 126 -6.94 6.26 -2.40
C ALA A 126 -6.97 4.83 -1.83
N GLU A 127 -7.15 4.69 -0.52
CA GLU A 127 -7.20 3.41 0.17
C GLU A 127 -8.38 2.53 -0.28
N GLU A 128 -9.54 3.13 -0.58
CA GLU A 128 -10.71 2.42 -1.12
C GLU A 128 -10.45 1.89 -2.53
N LEU A 129 -9.59 2.58 -3.29
CA LEU A 129 -9.33 2.25 -4.69
C LEU A 129 -8.22 1.22 -4.87
N ILE A 130 -7.28 1.06 -3.92
CA ILE A 130 -6.21 0.06 -3.98
C ILE A 130 -6.71 -1.34 -4.40
N PRO A 131 -7.69 -1.95 -3.71
CA PRO A 131 -8.19 -3.28 -4.07
C PRO A 131 -8.97 -3.31 -5.40
N VAL A 132 -9.59 -2.19 -5.78
CA VAL A 132 -10.28 -2.04 -7.07
C VAL A 132 -9.27 -2.06 -8.23
N PHE A 133 -8.15 -1.33 -8.10
CA PHE A 133 -7.07 -1.34 -9.08
C PHE A 133 -6.36 -2.69 -9.15
N ALA A 134 -6.11 -3.34 -8.01
CA ALA A 134 -5.56 -4.70 -7.99
C ALA A 134 -6.42 -5.67 -8.83
N SER A 135 -7.74 -5.57 -8.73
CA SER A 135 -8.67 -6.37 -9.53
C SER A 135 -8.53 -6.13 -11.04
N ALA A 136 -8.30 -4.87 -11.45
CA ALA A 136 -8.06 -4.51 -12.85
C ALA A 136 -6.76 -5.09 -13.40
N TYR A 137 -5.66 -5.02 -12.63
CA TYR A 137 -4.37 -5.59 -13.03
C TYR A 137 -4.43 -7.12 -13.12
N VAL A 138 -5.09 -7.79 -12.17
CA VAL A 138 -5.31 -9.24 -12.21
C VAL A 138 -6.14 -9.62 -13.44
N TYR A 139 -7.18 -8.85 -13.78
CA TYR A 139 -7.97 -9.08 -14.99
C TYR A 139 -7.12 -8.98 -16.27
N ALA A 140 -6.28 -7.94 -16.38
CA ALA A 140 -5.38 -7.76 -17.51
C ALA A 140 -4.36 -8.90 -17.63
N ALA A 141 -3.77 -9.34 -16.51
CA ALA A 141 -2.83 -10.45 -16.45
C ALA A 141 -3.48 -11.76 -16.92
N LYS A 142 -4.69 -12.09 -16.41
CA LYS A 142 -5.45 -13.28 -16.81
C LYS A 142 -5.77 -13.26 -18.31
N LYS A 143 -6.23 -12.13 -18.86
CA LYS A 143 -6.54 -12.02 -20.29
C LYS A 143 -5.28 -12.12 -21.16
N SER A 144 -4.14 -11.65 -20.68
CA SER A 144 -2.86 -11.76 -21.39
C SER A 144 -2.32 -13.20 -21.38
N ALA A 145 -2.41 -13.90 -20.24
CA ALA A 145 -2.05 -15.31 -20.12
C ALA A 145 -2.91 -16.22 -21.00
N VAL A 146 -4.23 -15.97 -21.07
CA VAL A 146 -5.16 -16.69 -21.97
C VAL A 146 -4.84 -16.44 -23.45
N LYS A 147 -4.28 -15.27 -23.79
CA LYS A 147 -3.85 -14.98 -25.16
C LYS A 147 -2.64 -15.83 -25.56
N LEU A 148 -1.69 -16.03 -24.65
CA LEU A 148 -0.52 -16.91 -24.86
C LEU A 148 -0.90 -18.38 -24.99
N SER A 149 -1.90 -18.85 -24.22
CA SER A 149 -2.35 -20.25 -24.30
C SER A 149 -3.13 -20.55 -25.58
N ARG A 150 -3.94 -19.60 -26.09
CA ARG A 150 -4.70 -19.75 -27.34
C ARG A 150 -3.83 -19.74 -28.60
N THR A 151 -2.70 -19.04 -28.60
CA THR A 151 -1.78 -19.02 -29.75
C THR A 151 -1.04 -20.34 -29.91
N LYS A 152 -0.70 -21.03 -28.81
CA LYS A 152 -0.07 -22.36 -28.86
C LYS A 152 -0.97 -23.44 -29.46
N THR A 153 -2.28 -23.37 -29.24
CA THR A 153 -3.22 -24.38 -29.76
C THR A 153 -3.49 -24.23 -31.27
N ARG A 154 -3.34 -23.03 -31.84
CA ARG A 154 -3.59 -22.80 -33.28
C ARG A 154 -2.42 -23.24 -34.18
N SER A 155 -1.21 -23.30 -33.64
CA SER A 155 0.00 -23.69 -34.40
C SER A 155 0.16 -25.21 -34.60
N TYR A 156 -0.68 -26.04 -33.98
CA TYR A 156 -0.54 -27.51 -34.03
C TYR A 156 -1.47 -28.20 -35.05
N ASN A 157 -2.31 -27.46 -35.78
CA ASN A 157 -3.34 -28.04 -36.66
C ASN A 157 -3.15 -27.74 -38.16
N GLU A 158 -2.00 -27.23 -38.60
CA GLU A 158 -1.76 -26.87 -40.02
C GLU A 158 -0.70 -27.73 -40.75
N LYS A 159 -0.38 -28.94 -40.26
CA LYS A 159 0.42 -29.89 -41.04
C LYS A 159 -0.11 -31.31 -40.91
N SER A 160 -1.07 -31.66 -41.76
CA SER A 160 -1.37 -33.03 -42.15
C SER A 160 -2.01 -32.99 -43.54
N HIS A 161 -1.16 -33.01 -44.56
CA HIS A 161 -1.45 -33.46 -45.90
C HIS A 161 -0.23 -34.21 -46.42
#